data_AF-A0A1V4BMV3-F1
#
_entry.id   AF-A0A1V4BMV3-F1
#
_cell.length_a   1.000
_cell.length_b   1.000
_cell.length_c   1.000
_cell.angle_alpha   90.00
_cell.angle_beta   90.00
_cell.angle_gamma   90.00
#
_symmetry.space_group_name_H-M   'P 1'
#
loop_
_entity.id
_entity.type
_entity.pdbx_description
1 polymer ?
#
loop_
_entity_poly.entity_id
_entity_poly.type
_entity_poly.pdbx_seq_one_letter_code
_entity_poly.pdbx_strand_id
1 'polypeptide(L)'
;MTFLVDYNLDGYALIFLGILAKRGWLEFQSVQFVTFREVGLSMESSDRVVWRYAQEQEMMILTANRNMKGDDSLEQVMREENTEKSFPVLTIGNLDRLSEAEYRERCAERLIEIAVDIDNYKGVGRLFIP
;
A
#
# COMPACT_ATOMS: atom_id res chain seq x y z
N MET A 1 -9.17 -6.17 -5.13
CA MET A 1 -8.35 -5.56 -4.07
C MET A 1 -7.77 -4.27 -4.58
N THR A 2 -7.90 -3.20 -3.81
CA THR A 2 -7.47 -1.87 -4.23
C THR A 2 -6.35 -1.38 -3.33
N PHE A 3 -5.29 -0.88 -3.95
CA PHE A 3 -4.16 -0.26 -3.27
C PHE A 3 -4.20 1.24 -3.49
N LEU A 4 -4.23 2.01 -2.41
CA LEU A 4 -4.00 3.45 -2.45
C LEU A 4 -2.49 3.70 -2.49
N VAL A 5 -1.98 4.06 -3.65
CA VAL A 5 -0.57 4.30 -3.90
C VAL A 5 -0.21 5.72 -3.52
N ASP A 6 0.71 5.83 -2.57
CA ASP A 6 1.26 7.08 -2.11
C ASP A 6 2.13 7.74 -3.19
N TYR A 7 2.29 9.07 -3.09
CA TYR A 7 2.92 9.88 -4.12
C TYR A 7 4.37 9.45 -4.46
N ASN A 8 5.09 8.91 -3.47
CA ASN A 8 6.45 8.39 -3.63
C ASN A 8 6.53 7.13 -4.52
N LEU A 9 5.40 6.51 -4.85
CA LEU A 9 5.29 5.29 -5.65
C LEU A 9 4.39 5.44 -6.88
N ASP A 10 3.89 6.64 -7.20
CA ASP A 10 2.99 6.90 -8.34
C ASP A 10 3.49 6.22 -9.65
N GLY A 11 4.78 6.38 -9.98
CA GLY A 11 5.37 5.78 -11.19
C GLY A 11 5.53 4.25 -11.14
N TYR A 12 5.59 3.66 -9.94
CA TYR A 12 5.76 2.22 -9.74
C TYR A 12 4.44 1.45 -9.78
N ALA A 13 3.29 2.11 -9.57
CA ALA A 13 1.97 1.49 -9.67
C ALA A 13 1.79 0.72 -10.99
N LEU A 14 2.10 1.36 -12.12
CA LEU A 14 2.02 0.73 -13.45
C LEU A 14 3.03 -0.40 -13.63
N ILE A 15 4.22 -0.28 -13.04
CA ILE A 15 5.26 -1.32 -13.11
C ILE A 15 4.80 -2.57 -12.35
N PHE A 16 4.29 -2.42 -11.13
CA PHE A 16 3.75 -3.53 -10.35
C PHE A 16 2.57 -4.19 -11.06
N LEU A 17 1.64 -3.40 -11.61
CA LEU A 17 0.52 -3.95 -12.38
C LEU A 17 1.00 -4.75 -13.59
N GLY A 18 2.03 -4.27 -14.31
CA GLY A 18 2.65 -4.98 -15.43
C GLY A 18 3.30 -6.30 -15.02
N ILE A 19 3.98 -6.33 -13.86
CA ILE A 19 4.57 -7.57 -13.32
C ILE A 19 3.47 -8.59 -12.98
N LEU A 20 2.40 -8.15 -12.30
CA LEU A 20 1.27 -9.00 -11.93
C LEU A 20 0.56 -9.55 -13.19
N ALA A 21 0.33 -8.70 -14.19
CA ALA A 21 -0.27 -9.10 -15.46
C ALA A 21 0.60 -10.13 -16.19
N LYS A 22 1.91 -9.87 -16.33
CA LYS A 22 2.86 -10.78 -16.99
C LYS A 22 2.90 -12.16 -16.33
N ARG A 23 2.70 -12.22 -15.01
CA ARG A 23 2.68 -13.46 -14.23
C ARG A 23 1.29 -14.12 -14.15
N GLY A 24 0.28 -13.57 -14.84
CA GLY A 24 -1.08 -14.11 -14.90
C GLY A 24 -1.92 -13.89 -13.64
N TRP A 25 -1.42 -13.16 -12.63
CA TRP A 25 -2.12 -12.99 -11.36
C TRP A 25 -3.47 -12.27 -11.50
N LEU A 26 -3.57 -11.35 -12.46
CA LEU A 26 -4.79 -10.58 -12.69
C LEU A 26 -5.95 -11.42 -13.24
N GLU A 27 -5.68 -12.64 -13.72
CA GLU A 27 -6.71 -13.60 -14.13
C GLU A 27 -7.40 -14.25 -12.92
N PHE A 28 -6.73 -14.29 -11.76
CA PHE A 28 -7.19 -14.96 -10.55
C PHE A 28 -7.62 -14.00 -9.44
N GLN A 29 -6.97 -12.83 -9.35
CA GLN A 29 -7.23 -11.84 -8.32
C GLN A 29 -7.30 -10.45 -8.94
N SER A 30 -8.45 -9.80 -8.81
CA SER A 30 -8.60 -8.41 -9.24
C SER A 30 -7.73 -7.50 -8.37
N VAL A 31 -6.76 -6.82 -8.99
CA VAL A 31 -5.90 -5.83 -8.34
C VAL A 31 -6.02 -4.50 -9.07
N GLN A 32 -6.24 -3.45 -8.30
CA GLN A 32 -6.26 -2.07 -8.77
C GLN A 32 -5.28 -1.25 -7.96
N PHE A 33 -4.51 -0.40 -8.64
CA PHE A 33 -3.71 0.64 -8.01
C PHE A 33 -4.39 1.97 -8.31
N VAL A 34 -4.67 2.73 -7.25
CA VAL A 34 -5.25 4.07 -7.34
C VAL A 34 -4.30 5.01 -6.64
N THR A 35 -3.90 6.07 -7.33
CA THR A 35 -2.97 7.09 -6.84
C THR A 35 -3.72 8.16 -6.06
N PHE A 36 -2.99 8.90 -5.22
CA PHE A 36 -3.52 10.06 -4.51
C PHE A 36 -4.14 11.09 -5.45
N ARG A 37 -3.50 11.31 -6.60
CA ARG A 37 -3.96 12.25 -7.62
C ARG A 37 -5.34 11.87 -8.16
N GLU A 38 -5.59 10.58 -8.37
CA GLU A 38 -6.87 10.08 -8.89
C GLU A 38 -8.01 10.24 -7.88
N VAL A 39 -7.71 10.16 -6.58
CA VAL A 39 -8.70 10.33 -5.51
C VAL A 39 -8.77 11.75 -4.95
N GLY A 40 -7.98 12.68 -5.49
CA GLY A 40 -7.97 14.08 -5.04
C GLY A 40 -7.29 14.31 -3.69
N LEU A 41 -6.48 13.37 -3.19
CA LEU A 41 -5.67 13.56 -2.00
C LEU A 41 -4.42 14.39 -2.33
N SER A 42 -4.10 15.34 -1.45
CA SER A 42 -2.86 16.11 -1.53
C SER A 42 -1.65 15.23 -1.19
N MET A 43 -0.50 15.47 -1.83
CA MET A 43 0.78 14.84 -1.43
C MET A 43 1.17 15.17 0.01
N GLU A 44 0.71 16.31 0.53
CA GLU A 44 0.93 16.78 1.90
C GLU A 44 -0.18 16.32 2.87
N SER A 45 -1.09 15.43 2.45
CA SER A 45 -2.14 14.91 3.33
C SER A 45 -1.51 14.16 4.50
N SER A 46 -1.94 14.49 5.72
CA SER A 46 -1.45 13.83 6.94
C SER A 46 -1.76 12.33 6.94
N ASP A 47 -0.99 11.55 7.69
CA ASP A 47 -1.18 10.10 7.73
C ASP A 47 -2.58 9.71 8.21
N ARG A 48 -3.18 10.52 9.10
CA ARG A 48 -4.55 10.31 9.58
C ARG A 48 -5.59 10.48 8.48
N VAL A 49 -5.46 11.51 7.65
CA VAL A 49 -6.37 11.74 6.52
C VAL A 49 -6.27 10.59 5.51
N VAL A 50 -5.04 10.20 5.17
CA VAL A 50 -4.78 9.09 4.25
C VAL A 50 -5.29 7.76 4.80
N TRP A 51 -5.02 7.47 6.07
CA TRP A 51 -5.50 6.27 6.76
C TRP A 51 -7.02 6.19 6.72
N ARG A 52 -7.72 7.21 7.21
CA ARG A 52 -9.19 7.22 7.24
C ARG A 52 -9.79 7.05 5.85
N TYR A 53 -9.28 7.78 4.87
CA TYR A 53 -9.73 7.64 3.49
C TYR A 53 -9.56 6.20 2.99
N ALA A 54 -8.38 5.61 3.16
CA ALA A 54 -8.11 4.25 2.72
C ALA A 54 -9.02 3.22 3.43
N GLN A 55 -9.21 3.36 4.75
CA GLN A 55 -10.08 2.46 5.51
C GLN A 55 -11.56 2.59 5.10
N GLU A 56 -12.07 3.81 4.94
CA GLU A 56 -13.44 4.08 4.48
C GLU A 56 -13.72 3.51 3.09
N GLN A 57 -12.69 3.42 2.24
CA GLN A 57 -12.79 2.88 0.89
C GLN A 57 -12.31 1.41 0.77
N GLU A 58 -12.03 0.76 1.91
CA GLU A 58 -11.55 -0.64 1.96
C GLU A 58 -10.29 -0.90 1.12
N MET A 59 -9.33 0.03 1.19
CA MET A 59 -8.07 0.01 0.45
C MET A 59 -6.88 -0.29 1.36
N MET A 60 -5.87 -0.99 0.81
CA MET A 60 -4.54 -1.07 1.43
C MET A 60 -3.70 0.13 1.01
N ILE A 61 -3.02 0.79 1.95
CA ILE A 61 -2.07 1.86 1.61
C ILE A 61 -0.76 1.22 1.13
N LEU A 62 -0.21 1.68 0.01
CA LEU A 62 1.12 1.31 -0.47
C LEU A 62 2.04 2.53 -0.49
N THR A 63 3.11 2.50 0.29
CA THR A 63 4.06 3.62 0.43
C THR A 63 5.50 3.10 0.52
N ALA A 64 6.48 3.96 0.29
CA ALA A 64 7.88 3.70 0.65
C ALA A 64 8.43 4.71 1.67
N ASN A 65 7.64 5.74 1.99
CA ASN A 65 8.06 6.85 2.83
C ASN A 65 6.84 7.59 3.39
N ARG A 66 6.43 7.18 4.59
CA ARG A 66 5.44 7.83 5.46
C ARG A 66 5.92 7.74 6.90
N ASN A 67 6.99 8.48 7.20
CA ASN A 67 7.55 8.57 8.55
C ASN A 67 7.33 9.96 9.12
N MET A 68 6.07 10.43 9.10
CA MET A 68 5.71 11.63 9.84
C MET A 68 5.90 11.37 11.34
N LYS A 69 6.24 12.42 12.10
CA LYS A 69 6.37 12.38 13.55
C LYS A 69 5.24 13.18 14.18
N GLY A 70 4.82 12.79 15.38
CA GLY A 70 3.77 13.48 16.15
C GLY A 70 2.41 12.78 16.05
N ASP A 71 1.37 13.52 16.40
CA ASP A 71 0.03 12.98 16.65
C ASP A 71 -0.65 12.42 15.38
N ASP A 72 -0.23 12.89 14.21
CA ASP A 72 -0.68 12.40 12.91
C ASP A 72 0.36 11.50 12.22
N SER A 73 1.26 10.87 12.98
CA SER A 73 2.10 9.80 12.43
C SER A 73 1.28 8.54 12.20
N LEU A 74 1.62 7.77 11.15
CA LEU A 74 1.01 6.45 10.91
C LEU A 74 0.99 5.58 12.18
N GLU A 75 2.08 5.57 12.95
CA GLU A 75 2.17 4.79 14.19
C GLU A 75 1.11 5.20 15.23
N GLN A 76 0.95 6.51 15.46
CA GLN A 76 -0.04 7.03 16.39
C GLN A 76 -1.47 6.78 15.88
N VAL A 77 -1.72 7.01 14.59
CA VAL A 77 -3.02 6.77 13.95
C VAL A 77 -3.41 5.30 14.06
N MET A 78 -2.50 4.38 13.75
CA MET A 78 -2.78 2.94 13.91
C MET A 78 -3.00 2.57 15.37
N ARG A 79 -2.27 3.16 16.32
CA ARG A 79 -2.51 2.89 17.74
C ARG A 79 -3.90 3.32 18.20
N GLU A 80 -4.44 4.40 17.65
CA GLU A 80 -5.73 4.97 18.05
C GLU A 80 -6.92 4.41 17.27
N GLU A 81 -6.75 4.14 15.98
CA GLU A 81 -7.84 3.89 15.03
C GLU A 81 -7.81 2.50 14.39
N ASN A 82 -6.76 1.71 14.58
CA ASN A 82 -6.70 0.36 14.01
C ASN A 82 -7.66 -0.60 14.74
N THR A 83 -8.32 -1.46 13.97
CA THR A 83 -9.26 -2.48 14.45
C THR A 83 -8.96 -3.82 13.82
N GLU A 84 -9.57 -4.90 14.31
CA GLU A 84 -9.43 -6.24 13.71
C GLU A 84 -9.88 -6.31 12.23
N LYS A 85 -10.61 -5.32 11.74
CA LYS A 85 -11.09 -5.25 10.35
C LYS A 85 -10.25 -4.32 9.47
N SER A 86 -9.34 -3.55 10.05
CA SER A 86 -8.61 -2.50 9.35
C SER A 86 -7.63 -3.09 8.33
N PHE A 87 -7.58 -2.50 7.14
CA PHE A 87 -6.64 -2.90 6.09
C PHE A 87 -5.22 -2.45 6.45
N PRO A 88 -4.19 -3.27 6.15
CA PRO A 88 -2.82 -2.93 6.50
C PRO A 88 -2.24 -1.83 5.60
N VAL A 89 -1.28 -1.09 6.15
CA VAL A 89 -0.33 -0.26 5.39
C VAL A 89 0.84 -1.14 4.96
N LEU A 90 1.12 -1.18 3.67
CA LEU A 90 2.26 -1.88 3.08
C LEU A 90 3.37 -0.87 2.77
N THR A 91 4.54 -1.10 3.37
CA THR A 91 5.72 -0.24 3.19
C THR A 91 6.81 -0.98 2.44
N ILE A 92 7.19 -0.48 1.26
CA ILE A 92 8.40 -0.91 0.54
C ILE A 92 9.61 -0.57 1.40
N GLY A 93 10.40 -1.58 1.76
CA GLY A 93 11.48 -1.43 2.73
C GLY A 93 12.65 -0.58 2.23
N ASN A 94 12.90 -0.55 0.92
CA ASN A 94 13.97 0.22 0.30
C ASN A 94 13.54 0.73 -1.09
N LEU A 95 13.25 2.03 -1.17
CA LEU A 95 12.80 2.66 -2.41
C LEU A 95 13.87 2.66 -3.51
N ASP A 96 15.15 2.83 -3.17
CA ASP A 96 16.24 2.91 -4.15
C ASP A 96 16.44 1.60 -4.91
N ARG A 97 16.17 0.49 -4.23
CA ARG A 97 16.25 -0.86 -4.80
C ARG A 97 15.08 -1.19 -5.72
N LEU A 98 14.04 -0.37 -5.78
CA LEU A 98 13.06 -0.48 -6.85
C LEU A 98 13.65 -0.19 -8.23
N SER A 99 14.92 0.20 -8.37
CA SER A 99 15.64 0.18 -9.66
C SER A 99 16.08 -1.23 -10.08
N GLU A 100 16.21 -2.17 -9.15
CA GLU A 100 16.57 -3.57 -9.38
C GLU A 100 15.33 -4.38 -9.80
N ALA A 101 15.41 -5.10 -10.91
CA ALA A 101 14.28 -5.89 -11.42
C ALA A 101 13.83 -6.98 -10.42
N GLU A 102 14.79 -7.71 -9.86
CA GLU A 102 14.52 -8.78 -8.89
C GLU A 102 13.82 -8.24 -7.64
N TYR A 103 14.26 -7.10 -7.12
CA TYR A 103 13.65 -6.47 -5.94
C TYR A 103 12.20 -6.06 -6.22
N ARG A 104 11.95 -5.33 -7.32
CA ARG A 104 10.57 -4.96 -7.72
C ARG A 104 9.65 -6.16 -7.90
N GLU A 105 10.15 -7.25 -8.49
CA GLU A 105 9.36 -8.47 -8.67
C GLU A 105 8.98 -9.10 -7.34
N ARG A 106 9.90 -9.14 -6.38
CA ARG A 106 9.62 -9.59 -5.01
C ARG A 106 8.63 -8.69 -4.27
N CYS A 107 8.68 -7.37 -4.47
CA CYS A 107 7.64 -6.48 -3.94
C CYS A 107 6.27 -6.88 -4.50
N ALA A 108 6.15 -7.04 -5.83
CA ALA A 108 4.90 -7.38 -6.50
C ALA A 108 4.34 -8.74 -6.06
N GLU A 109 5.20 -9.75 -5.93
CA GLU A 109 4.84 -11.06 -5.35
C GLU A 109 4.25 -10.89 -3.95
N ARG A 110 4.91 -10.09 -3.09
CA ARG A 110 4.41 -9.89 -1.73
C ARG A 110 3.09 -9.13 -1.69
N LEU A 111 2.88 -8.16 -2.59
CA LEU A 111 1.60 -7.45 -2.71
C LEU A 111 0.45 -8.41 -3.04
N ILE A 112 0.66 -9.33 -4.00
CA ILE A 112 -0.40 -10.27 -4.40
C ILE A 112 -0.66 -11.33 -3.34
N GLU A 113 0.38 -11.84 -2.68
CA GLU A 113 0.23 -12.77 -1.55
C GLU A 113 -0.67 -12.19 -0.45
N ILE A 114 -0.42 -10.94 -0.07
CA ILE A 114 -1.23 -10.24 0.95
C ILE A 114 -2.65 -9.98 0.43
N ALA A 115 -2.80 -9.59 -0.84
CA ALA A 115 -4.12 -9.33 -1.43
C ALA A 115 -5.01 -10.57 -1.51
N VAL A 116 -4.42 -11.74 -1.79
CA VAL A 116 -5.13 -13.02 -1.85
C VAL A 116 -5.57 -13.49 -0.47
N ASP A 117 -4.75 -13.25 0.55
CA ASP A 117 -4.99 -13.72 1.91
C ASP A 117 -5.31 -12.58 2.90
N ILE A 118 -6.00 -11.54 2.40
CA ILE A 118 -6.18 -10.27 3.12
C ILE A 118 -6.78 -10.42 4.51
N ASP A 119 -7.66 -11.40 4.72
CA ASP A 119 -8.34 -11.60 5.99
C ASP A 119 -7.37 -12.00 7.11
N ASN A 120 -6.24 -12.65 6.79
CA ASN A 120 -5.18 -12.96 7.75
C ASN A 120 -4.25 -11.76 8.03
N TYR A 121 -4.38 -10.66 7.28
CA TYR A 121 -3.57 -9.45 7.44
C TYR A 121 -4.35 -8.24 7.96
N LYS A 122 -5.67 -8.34 8.09
CA LYS A 122 -6.47 -7.28 8.71
C LYS A 122 -6.08 -7.08 10.18
N GLY A 123 -6.09 -5.84 10.62
CA GLY A 123 -5.72 -5.43 11.97
C GLY A 123 -4.24 -5.51 12.32
N VAL A 124 -3.37 -5.95 11.40
CA VAL A 124 -1.91 -6.00 11.63
C VAL A 124 -1.27 -4.60 11.69
N GLY A 125 -1.96 -3.58 11.18
CA GLY A 125 -1.45 -2.20 11.14
C GLY A 125 -0.51 -1.99 9.97
N ARG A 126 0.79 -2.24 10.14
CA ARG A 126 1.82 -1.96 9.12
C ARG A 126 2.71 -3.16 8.85
N LEU A 127 2.91 -3.45 7.56
CA LEU A 127 3.78 -4.51 7.06
C LEU A 127 4.88 -3.91 6.21
N PHE A 128 6.12 -4.31 6.49
CA PHE A 128 7.24 -4.01 5.60
C PHE A 128 7.38 -5.14 4.59
N ILE A 129 7.39 -4.79 3.32
CA ILE A 129 7.63 -5.71 2.22
C ILE A 129 9.01 -5.39 1.60
N PRO A 130 9.60 -6.34 0.84
CA PRO A 130 10.87 -6.09 0.17
C PRO A 130 10.74 -5.04 -0.93
#